data_AF-A0A6S6S062-F1
#
_entry.id   AF-A0A6S6S062-F1
#
_cell.length_a   1.000
_cell.length_b   1.000
_cell.length_c   1.000
_cell.angle_alpha   90.00
_cell.angle_beta   90.00
_cell.angle_gamma   90.00
#
_symmetry.space_group_name_H-M   'P 1'
#
loop_
_entity.id
_entity.type
_entity.pdbx_description
1 polymer ?
#
loop_
_entity_poly.entity_id
_entity_poly.type
_entity_poly.pdbx_seq_one_letter_code
_entity_poly.pdbx_strand_id
1 'polypeptide(L)'
;MCCGRNKPDQALWCIMITDQITQESVRPAWQTYDHCDDPIIWTLRNQFSPDAFTIQSTRTGMLVIWIKREQLLAVIEFLKKQPKPYVMLFDLHGVDERKRVYRQGLPEADFSVFYHLISIERNRDIMLKVALSEKDLNIPSIVSLFPNANWYEREV
;
A
#
# COMPACT_ATOMS: atom_id res chain seq x y z
N MET A 1 -57.59 -24.56 -16.43
CA MET A 1 -56.40 -23.68 -16.45
C MET A 1 -56.71 -22.42 -15.67
N CYS A 2 -55.93 -22.11 -14.63
CA CYS A 2 -55.33 -20.80 -14.36
C CYS A 2 -54.44 -20.92 -13.10
N CYS A 3 -53.13 -20.80 -13.31
CA CYS A 3 -52.07 -20.87 -12.31
C CYS A 3 -52.18 -19.74 -11.27
N GLY A 4 -51.87 -20.08 -10.02
CA GLY A 4 -51.74 -19.15 -8.90
C GLY A 4 -50.59 -18.15 -9.07
N ARG A 5 -50.76 -16.98 -8.45
CA ARG A 5 -49.68 -16.00 -8.23
C ARG A 5 -49.66 -15.65 -6.73
N ASN A 6 -48.72 -16.25 -6.01
CA ASN A 6 -48.30 -15.81 -4.68
C ASN A 6 -47.56 -14.47 -4.82
N LYS A 7 -47.98 -13.44 -4.07
CA LYS A 7 -47.20 -12.23 -3.87
C LYS A 7 -46.10 -12.52 -2.83
N PRO A 8 -44.82 -12.19 -3.08
CA PRO A 8 -43.80 -12.27 -2.05
C PRO A 8 -43.94 -11.11 -1.06
N ASP A 9 -43.70 -11.43 0.20
CA ASP A 9 -43.91 -10.60 1.39
C ASP A 9 -42.91 -9.43 1.43
N GLN A 10 -43.39 -8.18 1.51
CA GLN A 10 -42.54 -6.97 1.50
C GLN A 10 -41.65 -6.87 2.75
N ALA A 11 -41.93 -7.62 3.81
CA ALA A 11 -41.08 -7.72 5.00
C ALA A 11 -39.72 -8.39 4.72
N LEU A 12 -39.65 -9.31 3.74
CA LEU A 12 -38.41 -9.98 3.36
C LEU A 12 -37.44 -9.06 2.62
N TRP A 13 -37.94 -7.98 1.99
CA TRP A 13 -37.08 -7.02 1.29
C TRP A 13 -36.30 -6.11 2.25
N CYS A 14 -36.86 -5.74 3.41
CA CYS A 14 -36.11 -4.97 4.41
C CYS A 14 -35.03 -5.81 5.10
N ILE A 15 -35.30 -7.09 5.36
CA ILE A 15 -34.34 -8.01 6.00
C ILE A 15 -33.18 -8.31 5.04
N MET A 16 -33.45 -8.52 3.75
CA MET A 16 -32.42 -8.76 2.74
C MET A 16 -31.55 -7.52 2.42
N ILE A 17 -32.04 -6.31 2.67
CA ILE A 17 -31.23 -5.08 2.50
C ILE A 17 -30.37 -4.81 3.75
N THR A 18 -30.84 -5.19 4.94
CA THR A 18 -30.08 -5.01 6.18
C THR A 18 -28.91 -6.01 6.30
N ASP A 19 -29.03 -7.20 5.70
CA ASP A 19 -27.96 -8.20 5.65
C ASP A 19 -26.85 -7.90 4.63
N GLN A 20 -27.05 -6.98 3.69
CA GLN A 20 -26.06 -6.66 2.64
C GLN A 20 -24.99 -5.65 3.09
N ILE A 21 -25.12 -5.04 4.27
CA ILE A 21 -24.17 -4.03 4.79
C ILE A 21 -23.14 -4.61 5.78
N THR A 22 -23.30 -5.85 6.24
CA THR A 22 -22.45 -6.41 7.32
C THR A 22 -21.78 -7.75 6.97
N GLN A 23 -21.20 -7.83 5.77
CA GLN A 23 -20.18 -8.85 5.46
C GLN A 23 -18.84 -8.21 5.04
N GLU A 24 -18.46 -7.10 5.66
CA GLU A 24 -17.03 -6.91 5.94
C GLU A 24 -16.69 -7.87 7.09
N SER A 25 -16.12 -9.02 6.74
CA SER A 25 -15.62 -9.98 7.73
C SER A 25 -14.60 -9.27 8.62
N VAL A 26 -15.00 -8.92 9.84
CA VAL A 26 -14.12 -8.31 10.82
C VAL A 26 -13.04 -9.33 11.16
N ARG A 27 -11.89 -9.23 10.49
CA ARG A 27 -10.72 -10.05 10.79
C ARG A 27 -10.29 -9.75 12.22
N PRO A 28 -9.88 -10.77 13.00
CA PRO A 28 -9.39 -10.53 14.34
C PRO A 28 -8.16 -9.59 14.31
N ALA A 29 -8.05 -8.68 15.27
CA ALA A 29 -7.04 -7.61 15.29
C ALA A 29 -5.58 -8.08 15.25
N TRP A 30 -5.32 -9.37 15.51
CA TRP A 30 -4.00 -9.98 15.45
C TRP A 30 -3.63 -10.55 14.08
N GLN A 31 -4.57 -10.65 13.15
CA GLN A 31 -4.34 -11.15 11.80
C GLN A 31 -3.63 -10.10 10.94
N THR A 32 -2.70 -10.55 10.10
CA THR A 32 -2.01 -9.71 9.12
C THR A 32 -2.73 -9.73 7.77
N TYR A 33 -2.58 -8.64 7.04
CA TYR A 33 -2.95 -8.51 5.64
C TYR A 33 -1.69 -8.68 4.81
N ASP A 34 -1.66 -9.68 3.95
CA ASP A 34 -0.50 -9.97 3.10
C ASP A 34 -0.49 -9.15 1.81
N HIS A 35 -1.60 -8.47 1.49
CA HIS A 35 -1.79 -7.55 0.36
C HIS A 35 -1.46 -8.10 -1.04
N CYS A 36 -1.20 -9.40 -1.16
CA CYS A 36 -0.89 -10.06 -2.44
C CYS A 36 -1.98 -9.88 -3.50
N ASP A 37 -3.23 -9.71 -3.08
CA ASP A 37 -4.39 -9.57 -3.95
C ASP A 37 -4.69 -8.11 -4.34
N ASP A 38 -3.90 -7.13 -3.87
CA ASP A 38 -4.12 -5.73 -4.24
C ASP A 38 -3.85 -5.50 -5.75
N PRO A 39 -4.77 -4.87 -6.50
CA PRO A 39 -4.59 -4.61 -7.92
C PRO A 39 -3.29 -3.87 -8.28
N ILE A 40 -2.79 -3.00 -7.40
CA ILE A 40 -1.54 -2.28 -7.66
C ILE A 40 -0.34 -3.21 -7.62
N ILE A 41 -0.36 -4.25 -6.77
CA ILE A 41 0.70 -5.24 -6.67
C ILE A 41 0.81 -6.04 -7.96
N TRP A 42 -0.32 -6.46 -8.53
CA TRP A 42 -0.31 -7.14 -9.83
C TRP A 42 0.31 -6.26 -10.92
N THR A 43 -0.07 -4.97 -10.94
CA THR A 43 0.45 -4.02 -11.94
C THR A 43 1.96 -3.78 -11.75
N LEU A 44 2.44 -3.70 -10.50
CA LEU A 44 3.86 -3.58 -10.18
C LEU A 44 4.65 -4.84 -10.57
N ARG A 45 4.12 -6.04 -10.32
CA ARG A 45 4.77 -7.31 -10.71
C ARG A 45 4.91 -7.47 -12.24
N ASN A 46 4.01 -6.89 -13.01
CA ASN A 46 4.10 -6.91 -14.47
C ASN A 46 5.13 -5.92 -15.02
N GLN A 47 5.34 -4.80 -14.32
CA GLN A 47 6.25 -3.74 -14.77
C GLN A 47 7.69 -3.94 -14.29
N PHE A 48 7.88 -4.49 -13.10
CA PHE A 48 9.17 -4.62 -12.43
C PHE A 48 9.53 -6.09 -12.18
N SER A 49 10.83 -6.38 -12.10
CA SER A 49 11.31 -7.72 -11.78
C SER A 49 10.78 -8.20 -10.42
N PRO A 50 10.54 -9.51 -10.23
CA PRO A 50 10.06 -10.05 -8.95
C PRO A 50 10.93 -9.67 -7.74
N ASP A 51 12.24 -9.54 -7.95
CA ASP A 51 13.21 -9.16 -6.91
C ASP A 51 13.33 -7.64 -6.70
N ALA A 52 12.53 -6.82 -7.39
CA ALA A 52 12.57 -5.37 -7.27
C ALA A 52 11.96 -4.88 -5.95
N PHE A 53 11.02 -5.65 -5.39
CA PHE A 53 10.30 -5.28 -4.18
C PHE A 53 9.86 -6.47 -3.34
N THR A 54 9.62 -6.22 -2.05
CA THR A 54 9.12 -7.18 -1.07
C THR A 54 7.89 -6.61 -0.38
N ILE A 55 6.82 -7.39 -0.32
CA ILE A 55 5.58 -6.94 0.32
C ILE A 55 5.69 -7.24 1.82
N GLN A 56 5.39 -6.24 2.65
CA GLN A 56 5.34 -6.41 4.09
C GLN A 56 3.89 -6.65 4.53
N SER A 57 3.66 -7.79 5.20
CA SER A 57 2.37 -8.04 5.84
C SER A 57 2.13 -7.05 6.98
N THR A 58 0.98 -6.40 7.00
CA THR A 58 0.63 -5.40 8.02
C THR A 58 -0.63 -5.75 8.77
N ARG A 59 -0.73 -5.34 10.04
CA ARG A 59 -1.97 -5.47 10.82
C ARG A 59 -2.94 -4.31 10.60
N THR A 60 -2.43 -3.17 10.15
CA THR A 60 -3.19 -1.94 9.93
C THR A 60 -4.03 -1.95 8.65
N GLY A 61 -3.79 -2.92 7.75
CA GLY A 61 -4.43 -2.95 6.44
C GLY A 61 -3.83 -1.96 5.42
N MET A 62 -2.83 -1.17 5.81
CA MET A 62 -2.07 -0.31 4.90
C MET A 62 -1.10 -1.15 4.06
N LEU A 63 -1.07 -0.90 2.75
CA LEU A 63 -0.13 -1.57 1.86
C LEU A 63 1.28 -1.00 2.03
N VAL A 64 2.22 -1.88 2.41
CA VAL A 64 3.63 -1.52 2.62
C VAL A 64 4.51 -2.35 1.71
N ILE A 65 5.31 -1.67 0.91
CA ILE A 65 6.21 -2.30 -0.05
C ILE A 65 7.63 -1.83 0.21
N TRP A 66 8.53 -2.79 0.41
CA TRP A 66 9.95 -2.55 0.43
C TRP A 66 10.48 -2.58 -0.99
N ILE A 67 11.19 -1.54 -1.40
CA ILE A 67 11.74 -1.41 -2.75
C ILE A 67 13.25 -1.21 -2.67
N LYS A 68 13.95 -1.72 -3.69
CA LYS A 68 15.37 -1.41 -3.87
C LYS A 68 15.53 0.06 -4.21
N ARG A 69 16.59 0.68 -3.69
CA ARG A 69 16.91 2.09 -3.93
C ARG A 69 16.96 2.43 -5.42
N GLU A 70 17.53 1.54 -6.23
CA GLU A 70 17.70 1.73 -7.67
C GLU A 70 16.34 1.77 -8.41
N GLN A 71 15.29 1.24 -7.80
CA GLN A 71 13.94 1.21 -8.36
C GLN A 71 13.06 2.36 -7.87
N LEU A 72 13.52 3.15 -6.88
CA LEU A 72 12.72 4.18 -6.22
C LEU A 72 12.07 5.16 -7.22
N LEU A 73 12.88 5.79 -8.06
CA LEU A 73 12.39 6.79 -9.02
C LEU A 73 11.42 6.17 -10.02
N ALA A 74 11.76 4.99 -10.55
CA ALA A 74 10.94 4.29 -11.55
C ALA A 74 9.59 3.86 -10.95
N VAL A 75 9.57 3.35 -9.73
CA VAL A 75 8.34 2.96 -9.02
C VAL A 75 7.47 4.18 -8.74
N ILE A 76 8.04 5.27 -8.21
CA ILE A 76 7.26 6.48 -7.92
C ILE A 76 6.69 7.08 -9.20
N GLU A 77 7.49 7.19 -10.27
CA GLU A 77 7.02 7.68 -11.56
C GLU A 77 5.91 6.80 -12.13
N PHE A 78 6.06 5.48 -12.02
CA PHE A 78 5.03 4.53 -12.43
C PHE A 78 3.72 4.70 -11.65
N LEU A 79 3.78 4.88 -10.33
CA LEU A 79 2.61 5.12 -9.48
C LEU A 79 1.90 6.43 -9.84
N LYS A 80 2.66 7.47 -10.20
CA LYS A 80 2.11 8.75 -10.69
C LYS A 80 1.49 8.66 -12.09
N LYS A 81 1.86 7.68 -12.90
CA LYS A 81 1.34 7.49 -14.28
C LYS A 81 0.14 6.54 -14.37
N GLN A 82 -0.28 5.95 -13.25
CA GLN A 82 -1.43 5.04 -13.24
C GLN A 82 -2.73 5.76 -13.64
N PRO A 83 -3.73 5.04 -14.20
CA PRO A 83 -5.01 5.64 -14.60
C PRO A 83 -5.73 6.41 -13.50
N LYS A 84 -5.53 6.02 -12.23
CA LYS A 84 -5.88 6.85 -11.08
C LYS A 84 -4.59 7.00 -10.24
N PRO A 85 -3.89 8.12 -10.38
CA PRO A 85 -2.51 8.24 -9.92
C PRO A 85 -2.41 8.47 -8.42
N TYR A 86 -1.21 8.21 -7.87
CA TYR A 86 -0.84 8.65 -6.53
C TYR A 86 -0.34 10.09 -6.60
N VAL A 87 -1.22 11.03 -6.28
CA VAL A 87 -1.03 12.47 -6.57
C VAL A 87 -0.37 13.24 -5.43
N MET A 88 -0.37 12.68 -4.22
CA MET A 88 0.09 13.38 -3.02
C MET A 88 1.17 12.56 -2.31
N LEU A 89 2.34 13.16 -2.11
CA LEU A 89 3.30 12.73 -1.10
C LEU A 89 2.84 13.30 0.24
N PHE A 90 2.32 12.42 1.10
CA PHE A 90 1.80 12.81 2.41
C PHE A 90 2.91 12.95 3.43
N ASP A 91 3.87 12.02 3.41
CA ASP A 91 4.92 11.96 4.42
C ASP A 91 6.19 11.27 3.90
N LEU A 92 7.34 11.66 4.45
CA LEU A 92 8.65 11.09 4.15
C LEU A 92 9.55 11.20 5.39
N HIS A 93 9.97 10.06 5.92
CA HIS A 93 10.84 9.99 7.10
C HIS A 93 11.83 8.83 7.06
N GLY A 94 12.92 8.98 7.81
CA GLY A 94 13.90 7.94 8.09
C GLY A 94 13.63 7.21 9.40
N VAL A 95 13.95 5.92 9.45
CA VAL A 95 13.82 5.03 10.61
C VAL A 95 15.14 4.31 10.83
N ASP A 96 15.65 4.34 12.06
CA ASP A 96 16.77 3.49 12.49
C ASP A 96 16.25 2.07 12.72
N GLU A 97 16.59 1.16 11.82
CA GLU A 97 16.16 -0.22 11.86
C GLU A 97 17.16 -1.10 12.62
N ARG A 98 18.38 -0.67 12.96
CA ARG A 98 19.50 -1.51 13.46
C ARG A 98 19.14 -2.41 14.64
N LYS A 99 18.28 -1.93 15.56
CA LYS A 99 17.84 -2.68 16.76
C LYS A 99 16.56 -3.49 16.57
N ARG A 100 16.05 -3.60 15.35
CA ARG A 100 14.83 -4.34 15.06
C ARG A 100 15.06 -5.84 15.21
N VAL A 101 14.35 -6.43 16.17
CA VAL A 101 14.42 -7.87 16.49
C VAL A 101 13.58 -8.71 15.51
N TYR A 102 12.43 -8.20 15.06
CA TYR A 102 11.50 -8.92 14.18
C TYR A 102 11.59 -8.44 12.74
N ARG A 103 12.41 -9.13 11.94
CA ARG A 103 12.67 -8.84 10.50
C ARG A 103 12.34 -9.98 9.54
N GLN A 104 11.71 -11.05 10.02
CA GLN A 104 11.45 -12.24 9.19
C GLN A 104 10.70 -11.86 7.89
N GLY A 105 11.29 -12.20 6.74
CA GLY A 105 10.74 -11.89 5.42
C GLY A 105 10.94 -10.44 4.93
N LEU A 106 11.68 -9.61 5.66
CA LEU A 106 12.03 -8.24 5.25
C LEU A 106 13.49 -8.18 4.75
N PRO A 107 13.83 -7.21 3.88
CA PRO A 107 15.21 -7.00 3.49
C PRO A 107 16.08 -6.59 4.68
N GLU A 108 17.37 -6.95 4.63
CA GLU A 108 18.37 -6.44 5.55
C GLU A 108 18.49 -4.92 5.39
N ALA A 109 18.37 -4.19 6.50
CA ALA A 109 18.39 -2.74 6.54
C ALA A 109 18.93 -2.27 7.89
N ASP A 110 19.93 -1.39 7.86
CA ASP A 110 20.38 -0.64 9.03
C ASP A 110 19.48 0.58 9.24
N PHE A 111 19.13 1.24 8.14
CA PHE A 111 18.18 2.35 8.10
C PHE A 111 17.12 2.09 7.04
N SER A 112 15.92 2.63 7.24
CA SER A 112 14.91 2.66 6.19
C SER A 112 14.38 4.07 5.99
N VAL A 113 14.14 4.46 4.74
CA VAL A 113 13.41 5.70 4.43
C VAL A 113 12.07 5.30 3.85
N PHE A 114 10.99 5.84 4.40
CA PHE A 114 9.65 5.57 3.90
C PHE A 114 9.03 6.77 3.21
N TYR A 115 8.18 6.50 2.23
CA TYR A 115 7.42 7.46 1.45
C TYR A 115 5.96 7.05 1.51
N HIS A 116 5.11 7.92 2.05
CA HIS A 116 3.68 7.71 2.09
C HIS A 116 3.03 8.47 0.93
N LEU A 117 2.47 7.72 -0.02
CA LEU A 117 1.79 8.27 -1.19
C LEU A 117 0.28 8.00 -1.13
N ILE A 118 -0.52 8.99 -1.51
CA ILE A 118 -1.98 8.92 -1.49
C ILE A 118 -2.55 9.11 -2.90
N SER A 119 -3.44 8.20 -3.29
CA SER A 119 -4.31 8.33 -4.45
C SER A 119 -5.70 8.74 -3.98
N ILE A 120 -6.05 10.00 -4.21
CA ILE A 120 -7.33 10.58 -3.80
C ILE A 120 -8.48 9.92 -4.57
N GLU A 121 -8.33 9.72 -5.89
CA GLU A 121 -9.37 9.13 -6.75
C GLU A 121 -9.68 7.65 -6.44
N ARG A 122 -8.70 6.89 -5.92
CA ARG A 122 -8.91 5.51 -5.48
C ARG A 122 -9.29 5.42 -4.00
N ASN A 123 -9.14 6.51 -3.25
CA ASN A 123 -9.12 6.51 -1.79
C ASN A 123 -8.21 5.39 -1.26
N ARG A 124 -6.98 5.34 -1.78
CA ARG A 124 -5.98 4.33 -1.44
C ARG A 124 -4.64 4.98 -1.17
N ASP A 125 -4.00 4.47 -0.14
CA ASP A 125 -2.69 4.82 0.37
C ASP A 125 -1.69 3.69 0.10
N ILE A 126 -0.43 4.07 -0.09
CA ILE A 126 0.68 3.13 -0.23
C ILE A 126 1.90 3.70 0.49
N MET A 127 2.57 2.86 1.27
CA MET A 127 3.84 3.19 1.89
C MET A 127 4.96 2.42 1.20
N LEU A 128 5.88 3.16 0.59
CA LEU A 128 7.12 2.61 0.04
C LEU A 128 8.21 2.71 1.08
N LYS A 129 9.01 1.66 1.26
CA LYS A 129 10.17 1.63 2.15
C LYS A 129 11.43 1.30 1.37
N VAL A 130 12.49 2.08 1.55
CA VAL A 130 13.79 1.83 0.95
C VAL A 130 14.73 1.36 2.05
N ALA A 131 15.29 0.17 1.89
CA ALA A 131 16.30 -0.35 2.79
C ALA A 131 17.68 0.28 2.47
N LEU A 132 18.38 0.73 3.51
CA LEU A 132 19.72 1.30 3.43
C LEU A 132 20.67 0.58 4.39
N SER A 133 21.95 0.55 4.02
CA SER A 133 23.02 0.12 4.92
C SER A 133 23.77 1.33 5.46
N GLU A 134 24.29 1.23 6.68
CA GLU A 134 25.11 2.26 7.34
C GLU A 134 26.34 2.65 6.51
N LYS A 135 26.84 1.75 5.66
CA LYS A 135 27.99 2.00 4.77
C LYS A 135 27.65 2.85 3.54
N ASP A 136 26.38 2.95 3.17
CA ASP A 136 25.93 3.65 1.97
C ASP A 136 24.55 4.29 2.19
N LEU A 137 24.58 5.50 2.76
CA LEU A 137 23.41 6.31 3.12
C LEU A 137 23.07 7.34 2.04
N ASN A 138 22.98 6.88 0.79
CA ASN A 138 22.60 7.74 -0.34
C ASN A 138 21.28 7.25 -0.94
N ILE A 139 20.39 8.17 -1.28
CA ILE A 139 19.12 7.91 -1.97
C ILE A 139 18.90 8.98 -3.05
N PRO A 140 18.37 8.61 -4.23
CA PRO A 140 17.99 9.60 -5.24
C PRO A 140 16.79 10.44 -4.78
N SER A 141 16.94 11.76 -4.88
CA SER A 141 15.87 12.72 -4.57
C SER A 141 14.66 12.56 -5.49
N ILE A 142 13.47 12.68 -4.92
CA ILE A 142 12.18 12.60 -5.62
C ILE A 142 11.57 13.99 -5.87
N VAL A 143 12.29 15.08 -5.61
CA VAL A 143 11.83 16.48 -5.75
C VAL A 143 11.30 16.78 -7.16
N SER A 144 11.91 16.20 -8.19
CA SER A 144 11.46 16.36 -9.58
C SER A 144 10.06 15.76 -9.83
N LEU A 145 9.66 14.77 -9.03
CA LEU A 145 8.34 14.15 -9.07
C LEU A 145 7.39 14.82 -8.07
N PHE A 146 7.85 15.13 -6.87
CA PHE A 146 7.08 15.73 -5.80
C PHE A 146 7.81 16.94 -5.21
N PRO A 147 7.46 18.17 -5.62
CA PRO A 147 8.18 19.37 -5.18
C PRO A 147 8.19 19.57 -3.65
N ASN A 148 7.16 19.08 -2.95
CA ASN A 148 7.09 19.11 -1.50
C ASN A 148 8.12 18.20 -0.81
N ALA A 149 8.68 17.21 -1.52
CA ALA A 149 9.74 16.35 -0.99
C ALA A 149 11.00 17.13 -0.57
N ASN A 150 11.25 18.31 -1.16
CA ASN A 150 12.44 19.10 -0.85
C ASN A 150 12.52 19.48 0.64
N TRP A 151 11.38 19.72 1.28
CA TRP A 151 11.36 19.99 2.71
C TRP A 151 11.68 18.72 3.51
N TYR A 152 10.94 17.63 3.24
CA TYR A 152 11.10 16.37 3.96
C TYR A 152 12.48 15.75 3.80
N GLU A 153 13.06 15.74 2.59
CA GLU A 153 14.39 15.20 2.32
C GLU A 153 15.50 15.92 3.10
N ARG A 154 15.26 17.16 3.54
CA ARG A 154 16.22 17.93 4.37
C ARG A 154 16.07 17.67 5.86
N GLU A 155 14.95 17.10 6.30
CA GLU A 155 14.70 16.76 7.71
C GLU A 155 15.16 15.34 8.07
N VAL A 156 15.35 14.48 7.06
CA VAL A 156 15.73 13.06 7.22
C VAL A 156 17.23 12.84 7.28
#